data_AF-A0A183KY62-F1
#
_entry.id   AF-A0A183KY62-F1
#
_cell.length_a   1.000
_cell.length_b   1.000
_cell.length_c   1.000
_cell.angle_alpha   90.00
_cell.angle_beta   90.00
_cell.angle_gamma   90.00
#
_symmetry.space_group_name_H-M   'P 1'
#
loop_
_entity.id
_entity.type
_entity.pdbx_description
1 polymer ?
#
loop_
_entity_poly.entity_id
_entity_poly.type
_entity_poly.pdbx_seq_one_letter_code
_entity_poly.pdbx_strand_id
1 'polypeptide(L)'
;MRNYGEFFSGICGFFVVDDFIRHTLSGSSVFYQTYLDELWVHTVNRLIDFVHVNAKSCDSPNDLIKLKDYLIIFERTMQNLGFPITGLTETIGIVQRYYHRLLASQWKSK
;
A
#
# COMPACT_ATOMS: atom_id res chain seq x y z
N MET A 1 6.41 17.08 -6.06
CA MET A 1 6.12 15.69 -6.48
C MET A 1 5.84 14.89 -5.22
N ARG A 2 4.75 14.10 -5.17
CA ARG A 2 4.50 13.20 -4.04
C ARG A 2 5.55 12.08 -4.08
N ASN A 3 6.39 11.98 -3.06
CA ASN A 3 7.44 10.96 -2.99
C ASN A 3 6.87 9.63 -2.47
N TYR A 4 6.08 8.96 -3.31
CA TYR A 4 5.49 7.67 -2.94
C TYR A 4 6.55 6.60 -2.70
N GLY A 5 7.69 6.66 -3.40
CA GLY A 5 8.79 5.72 -3.18
C GLY A 5 9.32 5.75 -1.76
N GLU A 6 9.64 6.94 -1.24
CA GLU A 6 10.09 7.11 0.15
C GLU A 6 9.00 6.69 1.16
N PHE A 7 7.74 7.04 0.91
CA PHE A 7 6.63 6.67 1.78
C PHE A 7 6.45 5.15 1.90
N PHE A 8 6.29 4.45 0.78
CA PHE A 8 6.05 3.01 0.79
C PHE A 8 7.30 2.23 1.22
N SER A 9 8.50 2.68 0.85
CA SER A 9 9.74 2.03 1.29
C SER A 9 10.00 2.17 2.78
N GLY A 10 9.61 3.29 3.42
CA GLY A 10 9.68 3.44 4.87
C GLY A 10 8.82 2.40 5.61
N ILE A 11 7.59 2.16 5.12
CA ILE A 11 6.70 1.15 5.69
C ILE A 11 7.24 -0.26 5.42
N CYS A 12 7.60 -0.57 4.16
CA CYS A 12 8.19 -1.87 3.83
C CYS A 12 9.45 -2.15 4.66
N GLY A 13 10.35 -1.18 4.80
CA GLY A 13 11.59 -1.33 5.56
C GLY A 13 11.33 -1.69 7.02
N PHE A 14 10.33 -1.08 7.64
CA PHE A 14 9.90 -1.45 8.99
C PHE A 14 9.49 -2.93 9.06
N PHE A 15 8.55 -3.37 8.23
CA PHE A 15 8.04 -4.75 8.30
C PHE A 15 9.06 -5.80 7.86
N VAL A 16 9.96 -5.49 6.93
CA VAL A 16 11.06 -6.40 6.52
C VAL A 16 12.01 -6.65 7.68
N VAL A 17 12.41 -5.60 8.39
CA VAL A 17 13.33 -5.73 9.54
C VAL A 17 12.66 -6.50 10.68
N ASP A 18 11.39 -6.20 10.94
CA ASP A 18 10.63 -6.85 12.01
C ASP A 18 10.40 -8.34 11.72
N ASP A 19 10.11 -8.69 10.46
CA ASP A 19 10.01 -10.07 10.00
C ASP A 19 11.32 -10.85 10.16
N PHE A 20 12.46 -10.20 9.87
CA PHE A 20 13.77 -10.79 10.09
C PHE A 20 14.05 -11.07 11.58
N ILE A 21 13.68 -10.16 12.47
CA ILE A 21 13.80 -10.33 13.93
C ILE A 21 12.95 -11.51 14.40
N ARG A 22 11.70 -11.61 13.92
CA ARG A 22 10.79 -12.72 14.19
C ARG A 22 11.39 -14.08 13.85
N HIS A 23 12.06 -14.17 12.70
CA HIS A 23 12.70 -15.40 12.24
C HIS A 23 14.01 -15.75 12.95
N THR A 24 14.69 -14.76 13.54
CA THR A 24 16.01 -14.95 14.19
C THR A 24 15.89 -15.22 15.69
N LEU A 25 14.82 -14.76 16.36
CA LEU A 25 14.63 -14.92 17.81
C LEU A 25 13.70 -16.11 18.13
N SER A 26 14.30 -17.29 18.32
CA SER A 26 13.62 -18.59 18.46
C SER A 26 12.70 -18.80 19.68
N GLY A 27 12.46 -17.78 20.52
CA GLY A 27 11.77 -17.91 21.81
C GLY A 27 10.60 -16.95 22.06
N SER A 28 10.35 -15.97 21.19
CA SER A 28 9.35 -14.91 21.41
C SER A 28 8.26 -14.86 20.33
N SER A 29 8.16 -15.89 19.49
CA SER A 29 7.45 -15.80 18.21
C SER A 29 5.95 -15.55 18.33
N VAL A 30 5.26 -16.09 19.34
CA VAL A 30 3.79 -15.98 19.43
C VAL A 30 3.34 -14.56 19.80
N PHE A 31 3.88 -13.99 20.88
CA PHE A 31 3.51 -12.63 21.32
C PHE A 31 3.93 -11.57 20.28
N TYR A 32 5.11 -11.76 19.68
CA TYR A 32 5.61 -10.85 18.66
C TYR A 32 4.80 -10.95 17.35
N GLN A 33 4.37 -12.14 16.96
CA GLN A 33 3.48 -12.33 15.81
C GLN A 33 2.14 -11.62 16.04
N THR A 34 1.52 -11.78 17.22
CA THR A 34 0.25 -11.09 17.54
C THR A 34 0.41 -9.57 17.47
N TYR A 35 1.50 -9.03 18.02
CA TYR A 35 1.81 -7.60 17.90
C TYR A 35 1.94 -7.15 16.44
N LEU A 36 2.67 -7.92 15.62
CA LEU A 36 2.84 -7.63 14.21
C LEU A 36 1.53 -7.69 13.42
N ASP A 37 0.68 -8.66 13.71
CA ASP A 37 -0.62 -8.82 13.06
C ASP A 37 -1.54 -7.62 13.36
N GLU A 38 -1.60 -7.18 14.62
CA GLU A 38 -2.36 -6.01 15.04
C GLU A 38 -1.81 -4.73 14.38
N LEU A 39 -0.50 -4.54 14.41
CA LEU A 39 0.16 -3.40 13.78
C LEU A 39 -0.08 -3.36 12.27
N TRP A 40 -0.06 -4.51 11.62
CA TRP A 40 -0.35 -4.63 10.19
C TRP A 40 -1.78 -4.19 9.88
N VAL A 41 -2.78 -4.64 10.63
CA VAL A 41 -4.19 -4.22 10.44
C VAL A 41 -4.32 -2.70 10.52
N HIS A 42 -3.72 -2.08 11.54
CA HIS A 42 -3.75 -0.61 11.69
C HIS A 42 -3.03 0.11 10.55
N THR A 43 -1.89 -0.44 10.11
CA THR A 43 -1.10 0.12 9.00
C THR A 43 -1.89 0.09 7.70
N VAL A 44 -2.50 -1.05 7.37
CA VAL A 44 -3.30 -1.20 6.14
C VAL A 44 -4.47 -0.23 6.15
N ASN A 45 -5.23 -0.12 7.25
CA ASN A 45 -6.36 0.81 7.32
C ASN A 45 -5.92 2.26 7.06
N ARG A 46 -4.83 2.71 7.68
CA ARG A 46 -4.27 4.05 7.43
C ARG A 46 -3.80 4.24 6.00
N LEU A 47 -3.21 3.21 5.41
CA LEU A 47 -2.70 3.23 4.04
C LEU A 47 -3.86 3.31 3.04
N ILE A 48 -4.95 2.57 3.27
CA ILE A 48 -6.18 2.64 2.47
C ILE A 48 -6.73 4.08 2.49
N ASP A 49 -6.88 4.68 3.67
CA ASP A 49 -7.34 6.06 3.81
C ASP A 49 -6.43 7.05 3.08
N PHE A 50 -5.12 6.92 3.26
CA PHE A 50 -4.12 7.73 2.57
C PHE A 50 -4.26 7.63 1.05
N VAL A 51 -4.35 6.41 0.51
CA VAL A 51 -4.49 6.18 -0.94
C VAL A 51 -5.79 6.78 -1.46
N HIS A 52 -6.91 6.63 -0.73
CA HIS A 52 -8.18 7.24 -1.12
C HIS A 52 -8.11 8.77 -1.22
N VAL A 53 -7.53 9.43 -0.21
CA VAL A 53 -7.37 10.89 -0.20
C VAL A 53 -6.44 11.34 -1.33
N ASN A 54 -5.33 10.62 -1.55
CA ASN A 54 -4.37 10.95 -2.59
C ASN A 54 -4.95 10.73 -3.99
N ALA A 55 -5.65 9.62 -4.23
CA ALA A 55 -6.26 9.32 -5.53
C ALA A 55 -7.36 10.33 -5.90
N LYS A 56 -8.19 10.74 -4.93
CA LYS A 56 -9.23 11.77 -5.15
C LYS A 56 -8.67 13.15 -5.51
N SER A 57 -7.46 13.47 -5.06
CA SER A 57 -6.80 14.77 -5.29
C SER A 57 -5.85 14.78 -6.48
N CYS A 58 -5.80 13.69 -7.25
CA CYS A 58 -5.00 13.62 -8.48
C CYS A 58 -5.85 14.04 -9.70
N ASP A 59 -5.44 15.11 -10.37
CA ASP A 59 -6.07 15.58 -11.62
C ASP A 59 -5.32 15.09 -12.88
N SER A 60 -4.17 14.44 -12.69
CA SER A 60 -3.32 13.91 -13.76
C SER A 60 -3.39 12.37 -13.80
N PRO A 61 -3.70 11.76 -14.96
CA PRO A 61 -3.68 10.31 -15.12
C PRO A 61 -2.30 9.71 -14.78
N ASN A 62 -1.22 10.43 -15.08
CA ASN A 62 0.14 9.98 -14.77
C ASN A 62 0.42 9.92 -13.27
N ASP A 63 -0.17 10.80 -12.47
CA ASP A 63 0.02 10.78 -11.01
C ASP A 63 -0.74 9.62 -10.37
N LEU A 64 -1.92 9.26 -10.91
CA LEU A 64 -2.66 8.07 -10.49
C LEU A 64 -1.94 6.77 -10.86
N ILE A 65 -1.32 6.70 -12.05
CA ILE A 65 -0.49 5.56 -12.45
C ILE A 65 0.67 5.39 -11.46
N LYS A 66 1.41 6.47 -11.18
CA LYS A 66 2.52 6.42 -10.20
C LYS A 66 2.08 5.91 -8.84
N LEU A 67 0.97 6.43 -8.30
CA LEU A 67 0.41 5.96 -7.03
C LEU A 67 0.09 4.45 -7.08
N LYS A 68 -0.56 4.00 -8.16
CA LYS A 68 -0.91 2.59 -8.36
C LYS A 68 0.32 1.69 -8.44
N ASP A 69 1.35 2.11 -9.17
CA ASP A 69 2.56 1.31 -9.38
C ASP A 69 3.31 1.09 -8.06
N TYR A 70 3.49 2.13 -7.24
CA TYR A 70 4.08 1.98 -5.91
C TYR A 70 3.22 1.13 -4.98
N LEU A 71 1.90 1.26 -5.04
CA LEU A 71 0.99 0.42 -4.25
C LEU A 71 1.07 -1.06 -4.64
N ILE A 72 1.18 -1.37 -5.93
CA ILE A 72 1.38 -2.74 -6.43
C ILE A 72 2.73 -3.32 -5.96
N ILE A 73 3.81 -2.54 -6.04
CA ILE A 73 5.13 -2.99 -5.58
C ILE A 73 5.09 -3.26 -4.07
N PHE A 74 4.48 -2.36 -3.30
CA PHE A 74 4.28 -2.53 -1.86
C PHE A 74 3.49 -3.79 -1.55
N GLU A 75 2.32 -3.97 -2.18
CA GLU A 75 1.44 -5.12 -1.98
C GLU A 75 2.14 -6.45 -2.26
N ARG A 76 2.86 -6.57 -3.39
CA ARG A 76 3.66 -7.76 -3.73
C ARG A 76 4.78 -8.01 -2.73
N THR A 77 5.43 -6.97 -2.25
CA THR A 77 6.51 -7.09 -1.25
C THR A 77 5.97 -7.69 0.03
N MET A 78 4.85 -7.15 0.52
CA MET A 78 4.20 -7.62 1.75
C MET A 78 3.61 -9.03 1.59
N GLN A 79 3.06 -9.35 0.41
CA GLN A 79 2.60 -10.71 0.08
C GLN A 79 3.74 -11.73 0.18
N ASN A 80 4.92 -11.41 -0.35
CA ASN A 80 6.09 -12.31 -0.31
C ASN A 80 6.61 -12.54 1.12
N LEU A 81 6.37 -11.58 2.02
CA LEU A 81 6.67 -11.71 3.45
C LEU A 81 5.55 -12.44 4.23
N GLY A 82 4.46 -12.84 3.57
CA GLY A 82 3.36 -13.59 4.18
C GLY A 82 2.27 -12.74 4.83
N PHE A 83 2.28 -11.41 4.66
CA PHE A 83 1.25 -10.54 5.22
C PHE A 83 -0.06 -10.61 4.39
N PRO A 84 -1.23 -10.45 5.04
CA PRO A 84 -2.51 -10.45 4.33
C PRO A 84 -2.68 -9.18 3.49
N ILE A 85 -2.99 -9.35 2.20
CA ILE A 85 -2.99 -8.27 1.20
C ILE A 85 -4.38 -7.86 0.68
N THR A 86 -5.46 -8.54 1.08
CA THR A 86 -6.81 -8.34 0.50
C THR A 86 -7.23 -6.86 0.44
N GLY A 87 -7.05 -6.11 1.53
CA GLY A 87 -7.39 -4.69 1.57
C GLY A 87 -6.55 -3.83 0.62
N LEU A 88 -5.29 -4.20 0.38
CA LEU A 88 -4.42 -3.54 -0.59
C LEU A 88 -4.88 -3.83 -2.02
N THR A 89 -5.19 -5.09 -2.33
CA THR A 89 -5.70 -5.51 -3.66
C THR A 89 -6.98 -4.76 -4.02
N GLU A 90 -7.93 -4.65 -3.09
CA GLU A 90 -9.17 -3.90 -3.28
C GLU A 90 -8.89 -2.41 -3.54
N THR A 91 -7.94 -1.85 -2.81
CA THR A 91 -7.52 -0.45 -2.93
C THR A 91 -6.84 -0.15 -4.26
N ILE A 92 -6.02 -1.07 -4.79
CA ILE A 92 -5.48 -0.97 -6.15
C ILE A 92 -6.62 -0.87 -7.17
N GLY A 93 -7.65 -1.71 -7.01
CA GLY A 93 -8.86 -1.67 -7.85
C GLY A 93 -9.60 -0.33 -7.77
N ILE A 94 -9.63 0.30 -6.59
CA ILE A 94 -10.18 1.65 -6.42
C ILE A 94 -9.37 2.68 -7.21
N VAL A 95 -8.04 2.69 -7.09
CA VAL A 95 -7.17 3.62 -7.85
C VAL A 95 -7.38 3.46 -9.35
N GLN A 96 -7.51 2.22 -9.83
CA GLN A 96 -7.84 1.95 -11.23
C GLN A 96 -9.20 2.55 -11.65
N ARG A 97 -10.23 2.49 -10.80
CA ARG A 97 -11.53 3.13 -11.09
C ARG A 97 -11.42 4.65 -11.16
N TYR A 98 -10.63 5.28 -10.29
CA TYR A 98 -10.36 6.72 -10.38
C TYR A 98 -9.66 7.09 -11.68
N TYR A 99 -8.65 6.30 -12.07
CA TYR A 99 -7.94 6.50 -13.33
C TYR A 99 -8.87 6.43 -14.55
N HIS A 100 -9.72 5.41 -14.63
CA HIS A 100 -10.70 5.28 -15.72
C HIS A 100 -11.68 6.46 -15.76
N ARG A 101 -12.14 6.93 -14.60
CA ARG A 101 -13.04 8.09 -14.51
C ARG A 101 -12.36 9.35 -15.03
N LEU A 102 -11.11 9.58 -14.65
CA LEU A 102 -10.34 10.76 -15.06
C LEU A 102 -10.07 10.75 -16.57
N LEU A 103 -9.71 9.61 -17.14
CA LEU A 103 -9.58 9.48 -18.60
C LEU A 103 -10.91 9.76 -19.30
N ALA A 104 -12.01 9.18 -18.82
CA ALA A 104 -13.33 9.39 -19.42
C ALA A 104 -13.75 10.87 -19.37
N SER A 105 -13.43 11.60 -18.29
CA SER A 105 -13.72 13.04 -18.22
C SER A 105 -12.88 13.85 -19.20
N GLN A 106 -11.58 13.54 -19.35
CA GLN A 106 -10.70 14.23 -20.30
C GLN A 106 -11.12 14.01 -21.76
N TRP A 107 -11.59 12.80 -22.08
CA TRP A 107 -12.13 12.50 -23.40
C TRP A 107 -13.43 13.23 -23.70
N LYS A 108 -14.33 13.38 -22.71
CA LYS A 108 -15.60 14.13 -22.89
C LYS A 108 -15.38 15.65 -23.03
N SER A 109 -14.30 16.18 -22.48
CA SER A 109 -13.96 17.60 -22.56
C SER A 109 -13.20 18.00 -23.83
N LYS A 110 -12.95 17.05 -24.74
CA LYS A 110 -12.18 17.23 -25.97
C LYS A 110 -13.09 17.10 -27.18
#